data_AF-R0JUK4-F1
#
_entry.id   AF-R0JUK4-F1
#
_cell.length_a   1.000
_cell.length_b   1.000
_cell.length_c   1.000
_cell.angle_alpha   90.00
_cell.angle_beta   90.00
_cell.angle_gamma   90.00
#
_symmetry.space_group_name_H-M   'P 1'
#
loop_
_entity.id
_entity.type
_entity.pdbx_description
1 polymer ?
#
loop_
_entity_poly.entity_id
_entity_poly.type
_entity_poly.pdbx_seq_one_letter_code
_entity_poly.pdbx_strand_id
1 'polypeptide(L)'
;MVALSVALTTLFALSISASPCVPNVCPEKVGAEGVQVRLPPEFNVTSPQQDNCPWRPLPVGFFFKPWYIIVATNPQYVTMRNIQYDPTPVDPSDITGQVNDLFSFQIPGNETVYTTYGVDTPRPGFVDLLDFRGTGIIANATSEFSILFWGCDADYMPYYGSYSTATAQTKTPPGLDVLSTNYKGPDQGTLDAILKGLKDLGSEEITGLVNKLNTLKHDTAKRNLPNVSLSHESKPTLADVMV
;
A
#
# COMPACT_ATOMS: atom_id res chain seq x y z
N MET A 1 -53.35 50.64 5.80
CA MET A 1 -53.19 49.35 6.51
C MET A 1 -53.79 48.25 5.64
N VAL A 2 -52.96 47.51 4.90
CA VAL A 2 -53.00 46.05 4.72
C VAL A 2 -51.60 45.68 4.19
N ALA A 3 -50.94 44.73 4.85
CA ALA A 3 -49.54 44.36 4.67
C ALA A 3 -49.35 43.42 3.45
N LEU A 4 -48.27 43.64 2.69
CA LEU A 4 -47.81 42.74 1.64
C LEU A 4 -46.71 41.84 2.24
N SER A 5 -47.03 40.57 2.45
CA SER A 5 -46.10 39.57 2.99
C SER A 5 -45.36 38.89 1.84
N VAL A 6 -44.03 39.06 1.79
CA VAL A 6 -43.16 38.35 0.84
C VAL A 6 -42.51 37.20 1.59
N ALA A 7 -42.95 35.97 1.30
CA ALA A 7 -42.32 34.76 1.80
C ALA A 7 -41.19 34.35 0.85
N LEU A 8 -39.95 34.42 1.32
CA LEU A 8 -38.76 33.95 0.61
C LEU A 8 -38.48 32.51 1.05
N THR A 9 -38.80 31.53 0.20
CA THR A 9 -38.48 30.12 0.42
C THR A 9 -37.08 29.82 -0.14
N THR A 10 -36.08 29.76 0.74
CA THR A 10 -34.75 29.22 0.43
C THR A 10 -34.79 27.69 0.40
N LEU A 11 -34.63 27.09 -0.78
CA LEU A 11 -34.28 25.67 -0.91
C LEU A 11 -32.80 25.49 -0.54
N PHE A 12 -32.52 24.81 0.57
CA PHE A 12 -31.21 24.23 0.83
C PHE A 12 -31.09 22.93 0.05
N ALA A 13 -30.23 22.92 -0.98
CA ALA A 13 -29.79 21.68 -1.60
C ALA A 13 -28.80 20.98 -0.65
N LEU A 14 -29.25 19.92 0.01
CA LEU A 14 -28.36 18.98 0.70
C LEU A 14 -27.66 18.13 -0.35
N SER A 15 -26.43 18.47 -0.69
CA SER A 15 -25.50 17.58 -1.36
C SER A 15 -25.09 16.47 -0.38
N ILE A 16 -25.81 15.36 -0.43
CA ILE A 16 -25.36 14.10 0.19
C ILE A 16 -24.27 13.54 -0.72
N SER A 17 -23.01 13.91 -0.46
CA SER A 17 -21.88 13.14 -0.94
C SER A 17 -21.86 11.83 -0.16
N ALA A 18 -22.53 10.81 -0.69
CA ALA A 18 -22.41 9.45 -0.21
C ALA A 18 -21.04 8.92 -0.65
N SER A 19 -20.01 9.07 0.19
CA SER A 19 -18.83 8.22 0.08
C SER A 19 -19.23 6.82 0.54
N PRO A 20 -19.19 5.78 -0.33
CA PRO A 20 -19.54 4.43 0.08
C PRO A 20 -18.57 3.97 1.18
N CYS A 21 -19.15 3.41 2.23
CA CYS A 21 -18.45 2.85 3.39
C CYS A 21 -17.36 1.86 2.98
N VAL A 22 -16.10 2.25 3.12
CA VAL A 22 -15.02 1.31 3.40
C VAL A 22 -14.54 1.66 4.80
N PRO A 23 -14.94 0.92 5.84
CA PRO A 23 -14.56 1.28 7.17
C PRO A 23 -13.04 1.03 7.28
N ASN A 24 -12.30 2.12 7.46
CA ASN A 24 -10.88 2.18 7.75
C ASN A 24 -10.61 1.58 9.14
N VAL A 25 -10.98 0.32 9.37
CA VAL A 25 -11.00 -0.24 10.72
C VAL A 25 -9.61 -0.76 11.03
N CYS A 26 -8.92 0.00 11.87
CA CYS A 26 -7.77 -0.50 12.61
C CYS A 26 -8.16 -1.75 13.41
N PRO A 27 -7.25 -2.72 13.59
CA PRO A 27 -7.47 -3.80 14.54
C PRO A 27 -7.74 -3.24 15.95
N GLU A 28 -8.35 -4.06 16.81
CA GLU A 28 -8.68 -3.67 18.19
C GLU A 28 -7.45 -3.26 19.00
N LYS A 29 -6.34 -3.98 18.79
CA LYS A 29 -5.03 -3.62 19.32
C LYS A 29 -4.26 -2.85 18.25
N VAL A 30 -3.77 -1.67 18.61
CA VAL A 30 -2.97 -0.78 17.75
C VAL A 30 -1.60 -0.57 18.38
N GLY A 31 -0.73 0.18 17.72
CA GLY A 31 0.59 0.46 18.24
C GLY A 31 1.50 -0.77 18.29
N ALA A 32 2.55 -0.70 19.10
CA ALA A 32 3.51 -1.78 19.28
C ALA A 32 2.85 -3.10 19.78
N GLU A 33 1.85 -3.03 20.68
CA GLU A 33 1.15 -4.21 21.18
C GLU A 33 0.19 -4.85 20.16
N GLY A 34 -0.16 -4.13 19.10
CA GLY A 34 -1.01 -4.59 18.01
C GLY A 34 -0.26 -5.33 16.90
N VAL A 35 1.07 -5.27 16.89
CA VAL A 35 1.90 -5.82 15.81
C VAL A 35 1.75 -7.35 15.73
N GLN A 36 1.38 -7.81 14.53
CA GLN A 36 1.45 -9.21 14.11
C GLN A 36 2.21 -9.29 12.80
N VAL A 37 3.13 -10.25 12.71
CA VAL A 37 3.96 -10.50 11.54
C VAL A 37 3.90 -11.98 11.16
N ARG A 38 4.14 -12.29 9.90
CA ARG A 38 4.31 -13.66 9.40
C ARG A 38 5.44 -13.75 8.39
N LEU A 39 5.89 -14.98 8.11
CA LEU A 39 6.73 -15.27 6.96
C LEU A 39 5.88 -15.34 5.67
N PRO A 40 6.49 -15.10 4.50
CA PRO A 40 5.88 -15.44 3.23
C PRO A 40 5.44 -16.93 3.21
N PRO A 41 4.26 -17.28 2.68
CA PRO A 41 3.77 -18.66 2.66
C PRO A 41 4.75 -19.66 2.05
N GLU A 42 5.54 -19.24 1.06
CA GLU A 42 6.56 -20.03 0.37
C GLU A 42 7.74 -20.46 1.27
N PHE A 43 7.98 -19.75 2.38
CA PHE A 43 9.05 -20.10 3.33
C PHE A 43 8.60 -21.18 4.32
N ASN A 44 7.32 -21.54 4.31
CA ASN A 44 6.70 -22.38 5.34
C ASN A 44 6.45 -23.82 4.86
N VAL A 45 7.49 -24.47 4.31
CA VAL A 45 7.40 -25.87 3.83
C VAL A 45 7.54 -26.93 4.92
N THR A 46 7.91 -26.58 6.17
CA THR A 46 8.10 -27.59 7.24
C THR A 46 8.02 -27.09 8.69
N SER A 47 7.74 -25.80 8.96
CA SER A 47 7.62 -25.33 10.35
C SER A 47 6.17 -25.43 10.83
N PRO A 48 5.89 -25.93 12.05
CA PRO A 48 4.56 -25.84 12.63
C PRO A 48 4.13 -24.39 12.53
N GLN A 49 2.89 -24.17 12.07
CA GLN A 49 2.21 -22.89 12.24
C GLN A 49 2.55 -22.37 13.62
N GLN A 50 2.99 -21.13 13.71
CA GLN A 50 3.31 -20.45 14.94
C GLN A 50 2.13 -20.65 15.91
N ASP A 51 2.26 -21.64 16.81
CA ASP A 51 1.15 -22.45 17.35
C ASP A 51 0.26 -21.70 18.38
N ASN A 52 0.38 -20.37 18.48
CA ASN A 52 -0.34 -19.60 19.49
C ASN A 52 -1.18 -18.42 18.93
N CYS A 53 -1.07 -18.04 17.66
CA CYS A 53 -1.99 -17.06 17.07
C CYS A 53 -2.13 -17.26 15.55
N PRO A 54 -3.31 -17.64 15.03
CA PRO A 54 -3.53 -17.75 13.60
C PRO A 54 -3.38 -16.37 12.94
N TRP A 55 -2.69 -16.31 11.80
CA TRP A 55 -2.59 -15.09 10.99
C TRP A 55 -3.97 -14.49 10.75
N ARG A 56 -4.12 -13.20 11.06
CA ARG A 56 -5.35 -12.47 10.77
C ARG A 56 -5.26 -11.87 9.36
N PRO A 57 -6.10 -12.30 8.41
CA PRO A 57 -6.11 -11.75 7.06
C PRO A 57 -6.34 -10.24 7.05
N LEU A 58 -5.77 -9.56 6.06
CA LEU A 58 -6.06 -8.15 5.80
C LEU A 58 -7.55 -8.01 5.40
N PRO A 59 -8.34 -7.12 6.03
CA PRO A 59 -9.67 -6.82 5.54
C PRO A 59 -9.57 -6.25 4.13
N VAL A 60 -10.34 -6.79 3.18
CA VAL A 60 -10.25 -6.43 1.75
C VAL A 60 -10.23 -4.92 1.52
N GLY A 61 -11.14 -4.17 2.16
CA GLY A 61 -11.19 -2.71 2.04
C GLY A 61 -10.06 -1.94 2.72
N PHE A 62 -9.30 -2.58 3.63
CA PHE A 62 -8.13 -1.95 4.25
C PHE A 62 -7.04 -1.71 3.21
N PHE A 63 -6.90 -2.58 2.21
CA PHE A 63 -5.85 -2.46 1.19
C PHE A 63 -6.04 -1.24 0.28
N PHE A 64 -7.29 -0.93 -0.09
CA PHE A 64 -7.63 0.07 -1.10
C PHE A 64 -7.61 1.51 -0.56
N LYS A 65 -6.41 2.09 -0.50
CA LYS A 65 -6.17 3.50 -0.22
C LYS A 65 -4.78 3.91 -0.72
N PRO A 66 -4.48 5.21 -0.87
CA PRO A 66 -3.13 5.65 -1.18
C PRO A 66 -2.17 5.38 -0.02
N TRP A 67 -1.01 4.83 -0.35
CA TRP A 67 0.06 4.48 0.57
C TRP A 67 1.34 5.21 0.23
N TYR A 68 2.09 5.63 1.24
CA TYR A 68 3.47 6.05 1.11
C TYR A 68 4.39 4.88 1.44
N ILE A 69 5.40 4.63 0.61
CA ILE A 69 6.43 3.63 0.93
C ILE A 69 7.50 4.30 1.78
N ILE A 70 7.62 3.87 3.03
CA ILE A 70 8.37 4.59 4.07
C ILE A 70 9.80 4.07 4.19
N VAL A 71 9.93 2.76 4.32
CA VAL A 71 11.22 2.08 4.30
C VAL A 71 11.15 0.91 3.34
N ALA A 72 12.24 0.68 2.61
CA ALA A 72 12.29 -0.37 1.60
C ALA A 72 13.71 -0.91 1.42
N THR A 73 13.82 -2.15 0.95
CA THR A 73 15.12 -2.75 0.58
C THR A 73 15.48 -2.57 -0.89
N ASN A 74 14.51 -2.24 -1.76
CA ASN A 74 14.78 -2.08 -3.18
C ASN A 74 15.76 -0.90 -3.42
N PRO A 75 16.97 -1.15 -3.95
CA PRO A 75 17.99 -0.11 -4.12
C PRO A 75 17.60 0.94 -5.17
N GLN A 76 16.60 0.69 -6.01
CA GLN A 76 16.11 1.71 -6.94
C GLN A 76 15.34 2.81 -6.22
N TYR A 77 14.64 2.49 -5.12
CA TYR A 77 13.80 3.46 -4.41
C TYR A 77 14.63 4.55 -3.72
N VAL A 78 15.89 4.27 -3.35
CA VAL A 78 16.75 5.28 -2.70
C VAL A 78 17.19 6.41 -3.64
N THR A 79 17.07 6.22 -4.96
CA THR A 79 17.34 7.28 -5.95
C THR A 79 16.10 8.10 -6.29
N MET A 80 14.96 7.79 -5.69
CA MET A 80 13.66 8.41 -5.90
C MET A 80 13.22 9.19 -4.65
N ARG A 81 12.11 9.93 -4.76
CA ARG A 81 11.44 10.59 -3.64
C ARG A 81 9.92 10.53 -3.82
N ASN A 82 9.18 10.72 -2.73
CA ASN A 82 7.72 10.81 -2.73
C ASN A 82 7.04 9.59 -3.37
N ILE A 83 7.58 8.40 -3.11
CA ILE A 83 7.09 7.13 -3.65
C ILE A 83 5.74 6.79 -3.01
N GLN A 84 4.74 6.59 -3.84
CA GLN A 84 3.40 6.19 -3.42
C GLN A 84 2.93 4.97 -4.20
N TYR A 85 2.05 4.21 -3.57
CA TYR A 85 1.34 3.08 -4.13
C TYR A 85 -0.16 3.31 -3.95
N ASP A 86 -0.96 3.22 -5.01
CA ASP A 86 -2.41 3.40 -4.98
C ASP A 86 -3.14 2.16 -5.54
N PRO A 87 -3.34 1.13 -4.71
CA PRO A 87 -4.09 -0.07 -5.08
C PRO A 87 -5.58 0.23 -5.23
N THR A 88 -6.16 -0.21 -6.34
CA THR A 88 -7.62 -0.11 -6.57
C THR A 88 -8.14 -1.39 -7.21
N PRO A 89 -9.38 -1.82 -6.96
CA PRO A 89 -9.93 -3.00 -7.63
C PRO A 89 -10.01 -2.76 -9.14
N VAL A 90 -9.58 -3.74 -9.94
CA VAL A 90 -9.73 -3.72 -11.41
C VAL A 90 -11.21 -3.69 -11.78
N ASP A 91 -12.01 -4.49 -11.09
CA ASP A 91 -13.47 -4.50 -11.17
C ASP A 91 -14.06 -4.01 -9.84
N PRO A 92 -14.63 -2.79 -9.78
CA PRO A 92 -15.24 -2.28 -8.56
C PRO A 92 -16.40 -3.11 -8.01
N SER A 93 -17.00 -3.99 -8.84
CA SER A 93 -18.04 -4.93 -8.40
C SER A 93 -17.50 -6.22 -7.78
N ASP A 94 -16.22 -6.52 -8.01
CA ASP A 94 -15.47 -7.63 -7.38
C ASP A 94 -14.21 -7.10 -6.70
N ILE A 95 -14.38 -6.53 -5.51
CA ILE A 95 -13.29 -6.02 -4.68
C ILE A 95 -12.32 -7.10 -4.17
N THR A 96 -12.65 -8.38 -4.37
CA THR A 96 -11.80 -9.52 -4.00
C THR A 96 -10.96 -10.03 -5.18
N GLY A 97 -11.21 -9.51 -6.39
CA GLY A 97 -10.54 -9.91 -7.61
C GLY A 97 -9.19 -9.23 -7.81
N GLN A 98 -8.86 -8.95 -9.07
CA GLN A 98 -7.58 -8.32 -9.42
C GLN A 98 -7.50 -6.89 -8.91
N VAL A 99 -6.28 -6.46 -8.60
CA VAL A 99 -5.97 -5.12 -8.11
C VAL A 99 -5.07 -4.41 -9.11
N ASN A 100 -5.41 -3.18 -9.46
CA ASN A 100 -4.52 -2.30 -10.19
C ASN A 100 -3.38 -1.89 -9.25
N ASP A 101 -2.15 -2.09 -9.70
CA ASP A 101 -0.94 -1.65 -9.02
C ASP A 101 -0.50 -0.33 -9.68
N LEU A 102 -0.77 0.81 -9.04
CA LEU A 102 -0.31 2.11 -9.49
C LEU A 102 0.77 2.63 -8.55
N PHE A 103 2.00 2.70 -9.04
CA PHE A 103 3.10 3.37 -8.35
C PHE A 103 3.30 4.77 -8.91
N SER A 104 3.63 5.72 -8.05
CA SER A 104 4.09 7.04 -8.48
C SER A 104 5.30 7.51 -7.68
N PHE A 105 6.22 8.24 -8.31
CA PHE A 105 7.42 8.77 -7.67
C PHE A 105 7.91 10.03 -8.37
N GLN A 106 8.89 10.69 -7.77
CA GLN A 106 9.64 11.78 -8.39
C GLN A 106 11.14 11.48 -8.31
N ILE A 107 11.92 12.10 -9.19
CA ILE A 107 13.39 12.03 -9.16
C ILE A 107 13.92 13.31 -8.48
N PRO A 108 15.03 13.26 -7.70
CA PRO A 108 15.65 14.44 -7.12
C PRO A 108 15.94 15.54 -8.15
N GLY A 109 15.56 16.78 -7.83
CA GLY A 109 15.74 17.93 -8.73
C GLY A 109 14.72 18.03 -9.86
N ASN A 110 13.75 17.11 -9.92
CA ASN A 110 12.65 17.13 -10.88
C ASN A 110 11.29 17.08 -10.15
N GLU A 111 10.35 17.92 -10.58
CA GLU A 111 8.98 17.96 -10.05
C GLU A 111 8.00 17.09 -10.84
N THR A 112 8.40 16.57 -12.00
CA THR A 112 7.59 15.59 -12.76
C THR A 112 7.28 14.38 -11.90
N VAL A 113 5.99 14.02 -11.85
CA VAL A 113 5.52 12.78 -11.24
C VAL A 113 5.55 11.69 -12.30
N TYR A 114 6.37 10.68 -12.06
CA TYR A 114 6.46 9.48 -12.86
C TYR A 114 5.50 8.44 -12.31
N THR A 115 4.89 7.66 -13.19
CA THR A 115 3.99 6.57 -12.80
C THR A 115 4.41 5.27 -13.46
N THR A 116 4.18 4.16 -12.76
CA THR A 116 4.30 2.81 -13.30
C THR A 116 3.06 2.03 -12.94
N TYR A 117 2.68 1.12 -13.83
CA TYR A 117 1.43 0.38 -13.70
C TYR A 117 1.68 -1.13 -13.78
N GLY A 118 0.95 -1.89 -12.97
CA GLY A 118 0.86 -3.34 -13.01
C GLY A 118 -0.54 -3.83 -12.62
N VAL A 119 -0.66 -5.15 -12.56
CA VAL A 119 -1.85 -5.83 -12.03
C VAL A 119 -1.40 -6.88 -11.04
N ASP A 120 -1.93 -6.80 -9.83
CA ASP A 120 -1.80 -7.81 -8.79
C ASP A 120 -2.99 -8.78 -8.90
N THR A 121 -2.70 -10.07 -9.00
CA THR A 121 -3.73 -11.12 -9.09
C THR A 121 -3.71 -11.99 -7.83
N PRO A 122 -4.81 -12.09 -7.06
CA PRO A 122 -4.84 -12.96 -5.88
C PRO A 122 -4.49 -14.40 -6.24
N ARG A 123 -3.57 -15.01 -5.49
CA ARG A 123 -3.18 -16.40 -5.74
C ARG A 123 -4.17 -17.37 -5.10
N PRO A 124 -4.85 -18.25 -5.86
CA PRO A 124 -5.82 -19.18 -5.30
C PRO A 124 -5.23 -20.08 -4.22
N GLY A 125 -5.93 -20.21 -3.10
CA GLY A 125 -5.53 -21.06 -1.97
C GLY A 125 -4.56 -20.41 -0.98
N PHE A 126 -4.11 -19.18 -1.23
CA PHE A 126 -3.24 -18.43 -0.33
C PHE A 126 -3.91 -17.13 0.13
N VAL A 127 -3.73 -16.80 1.40
CA VAL A 127 -4.26 -15.57 2.01
C VAL A 127 -3.20 -14.47 1.94
N ASP A 128 -3.61 -13.29 1.48
CA ASP A 128 -2.78 -12.08 1.31
C ASP A 128 -1.48 -12.35 0.54
N LEU A 129 -1.58 -13.13 -0.54
CA LEU A 129 -0.54 -13.42 -1.51
C LEU A 129 -1.07 -13.09 -2.91
N LEU A 130 -0.33 -12.25 -3.62
CA LEU A 130 -0.68 -11.72 -4.94
C LEU A 130 0.44 -12.03 -5.94
N ASP A 131 0.07 -12.27 -7.19
CA ASP A 131 0.98 -12.35 -8.32
C ASP A 131 1.00 -11.01 -9.04
N PHE A 132 2.11 -10.28 -8.92
CA PHE A 132 2.32 -9.01 -9.61
C PHE A 132 2.77 -9.24 -11.05
N ARG A 133 2.18 -8.45 -11.96
CA ARG A 133 2.63 -8.34 -13.34
C ARG A 133 2.62 -6.89 -13.80
N GLY A 134 3.80 -6.37 -14.14
CA GLY A 134 3.91 -5.04 -14.74
C GLY A 134 3.25 -4.94 -16.12
N THR A 135 3.03 -3.72 -16.58
CA THR A 135 2.56 -3.42 -17.95
C THR A 135 3.54 -2.50 -18.68
N GLY A 136 3.27 -2.24 -19.97
CA GLY A 136 4.07 -1.33 -20.78
C GLY A 136 5.56 -1.72 -20.80
N ILE A 137 6.43 -0.76 -20.47
CA ILE A 137 7.88 -0.95 -20.46
C ILE A 137 8.38 -1.91 -19.36
N ILE A 138 7.57 -2.13 -18.31
CA ILE A 138 7.87 -3.08 -17.23
C ILE A 138 7.08 -4.38 -17.34
N ALA A 139 6.55 -4.72 -18.52
CA ALA A 139 5.74 -5.93 -18.73
C ALA A 139 6.45 -7.27 -18.38
N ASN A 140 7.78 -7.23 -18.30
CA ASN A 140 8.61 -8.38 -17.90
C ASN A 140 8.96 -8.40 -16.41
N ALA A 141 8.51 -7.42 -15.63
CA ALA A 141 8.63 -7.45 -14.18
C ALA A 141 7.46 -8.27 -13.62
N THR A 142 7.77 -9.45 -13.07
CA THR A 142 6.80 -10.32 -12.39
C THR A 142 7.38 -10.81 -11.09
N SER A 143 6.58 -10.79 -10.02
CA SER A 143 6.96 -11.26 -8.69
C SER A 143 5.75 -11.79 -7.94
N GLU A 144 6.02 -12.61 -6.93
CA GLU A 144 5.06 -12.90 -5.88
C GLU A 144 5.14 -11.77 -4.85
N PHE A 145 3.99 -11.32 -4.35
CA PHE A 145 3.85 -10.23 -3.39
C PHE A 145 3.05 -10.74 -2.19
N SER A 146 3.73 -10.94 -1.06
CA SER A 146 3.19 -11.45 0.19
C SER A 146 3.03 -10.33 1.20
N ILE A 147 1.82 -10.11 1.72
CA ILE A 147 1.63 -9.20 2.85
C ILE A 147 2.12 -9.89 4.12
N LEU A 148 3.05 -9.26 4.85
CA LEU A 148 3.70 -9.84 6.02
C LEU A 148 3.17 -9.32 7.35
N PHE A 149 2.68 -8.09 7.37
CA PHE A 149 2.11 -7.44 8.54
C PHE A 149 1.17 -6.32 8.10
N TRP A 150 0.22 -5.99 8.95
CA TRP A 150 -0.67 -4.84 8.78
C TRP A 150 -1.25 -4.43 10.13
N GLY A 151 -1.76 -3.21 10.22
CA GLY A 151 -2.39 -2.72 11.43
C GLY A 151 -2.51 -1.20 11.43
N CYS A 152 -2.68 -0.64 12.62
CA CYS A 152 -2.56 0.80 12.81
C CYS A 152 -1.59 1.08 13.94
N ASP A 153 -0.87 2.18 13.79
CA ASP A 153 0.06 2.68 14.79
C ASP A 153 -0.70 3.27 16.00
N ALA A 154 0.02 3.78 17.00
CA ALA A 154 -0.59 4.31 18.23
C ALA A 154 -1.51 5.53 17.98
N ASP A 155 -1.32 6.23 16.86
CA ASP A 155 -2.13 7.36 16.42
C ASP A 155 -3.24 6.95 15.44
N TYR A 156 -3.53 5.64 15.35
CA TYR A 156 -4.51 5.04 14.45
C TYR A 156 -4.22 5.29 12.96
N MET A 157 -2.94 5.47 12.59
CA MET A 157 -2.54 5.55 11.19
C MET A 157 -2.33 4.14 10.63
N PRO A 158 -3.08 3.75 9.58
CA PRO A 158 -2.86 2.48 8.89
C PRO A 158 -1.42 2.29 8.40
N TYR A 159 -0.94 1.06 8.54
CA TYR A 159 0.28 0.58 7.93
C TYR A 159 0.10 -0.85 7.43
N TYR A 160 0.93 -1.24 6.48
CA TYR A 160 1.18 -2.64 6.17
C TYR A 160 2.58 -2.79 5.60
N GLY A 161 3.01 -4.02 5.38
CA GLY A 161 4.19 -4.25 4.56
C GLY A 161 4.21 -5.60 3.92
N SER A 162 5.08 -5.68 2.94
CA SER A 162 5.07 -6.72 1.93
C SER A 162 6.46 -7.22 1.63
N TYR A 163 6.54 -8.50 1.30
CA TYR A 163 7.71 -9.12 0.70
C TYR A 163 7.42 -9.42 -0.76
N SER A 164 8.37 -9.08 -1.63
CA SER A 164 8.30 -9.41 -3.05
C SER A 164 9.45 -10.33 -3.43
N THR A 165 9.16 -11.39 -4.19
CA THR A 165 10.23 -12.27 -4.72
C THR A 165 11.06 -11.57 -5.79
N ALA A 166 12.26 -12.11 -6.04
CA ALA A 166 13.13 -11.59 -7.09
C ALA A 166 12.47 -11.68 -8.48
N THR A 167 12.64 -10.64 -9.28
CA THR A 167 12.21 -10.64 -10.68
C THR A 167 13.37 -11.11 -11.58
N ALA A 168 13.23 -12.26 -12.23
CA ALA A 168 14.34 -12.86 -12.98
C ALA A 168 14.76 -12.00 -14.19
N GLN A 169 13.81 -11.41 -14.90
CA GLN A 169 14.05 -10.70 -16.16
C GLN A 169 14.58 -9.27 -15.94
N THR A 170 14.02 -8.53 -14.96
CA THR A 170 14.51 -7.18 -14.62
C THR A 170 15.65 -7.21 -13.61
N LYS A 171 16.00 -8.39 -13.08
CA LYS A 171 17.05 -8.61 -12.07
C LYS A 171 16.83 -7.78 -10.80
N THR A 172 15.58 -7.51 -10.46
CA THR A 172 15.25 -6.85 -9.19
C THR A 172 15.37 -7.90 -8.08
N PRO A 173 16.17 -7.64 -7.03
CA PRO A 173 16.31 -8.59 -5.93
C PRO A 173 15.00 -8.70 -5.12
N PRO A 174 14.87 -9.71 -4.23
CA PRO A 174 13.77 -9.76 -3.29
C PRO A 174 13.68 -8.48 -2.46
N GLY A 175 12.45 -8.04 -2.22
CA GLY A 175 12.12 -6.76 -1.60
C GLY A 175 11.37 -6.93 -0.29
N LEU A 176 11.58 -6.02 0.65
CA LEU A 176 10.71 -5.79 1.79
C LEU A 176 10.36 -4.31 1.83
N ASP A 177 9.06 -4.01 1.87
CA ASP A 177 8.53 -2.65 1.91
C ASP A 177 7.64 -2.46 3.14
N VAL A 178 7.76 -1.30 3.79
CA VAL A 178 6.85 -0.84 4.85
C VAL A 178 6.10 0.38 4.32
N LEU A 179 4.78 0.32 4.37
CA LEU A 179 3.88 1.33 3.85
C LEU A 179 3.02 1.93 4.96
N SER A 180 2.66 3.20 4.80
CA SER A 180 1.73 3.89 5.70
C SER A 180 0.91 4.94 4.96
N THR A 181 -0.30 5.22 5.45
CA THR A 181 -1.09 6.37 4.98
C THR A 181 -0.52 7.71 5.44
N ASN A 182 0.41 7.70 6.41
CA ASN A 182 1.16 8.86 6.85
C ASN A 182 2.51 8.89 6.13
N TYR A 183 2.85 10.00 5.47
CA TYR A 183 4.13 10.14 4.76
C TYR A 183 5.36 10.08 5.67
N LYS A 184 5.18 10.26 6.99
CA LYS A 184 6.24 10.06 8.00
C LYS A 184 6.40 8.62 8.42
N GLY A 185 5.47 7.75 8.03
CA GLY A 185 5.37 6.37 8.46
C GLY A 185 4.62 6.16 9.77
N PRO A 186 4.60 4.90 10.24
CA PRO A 186 4.10 4.53 11.55
C PRO A 186 4.92 5.22 12.65
N ASP A 187 4.35 5.37 13.84
CA ASP A 187 5.13 5.74 15.01
C ASP A 187 6.32 4.80 15.25
N GLN A 188 7.40 5.32 15.83
CA GLN A 188 8.67 4.60 15.97
C GLN A 188 8.53 3.33 16.81
N GLY A 189 7.69 3.32 17.85
CA GLY A 189 7.48 2.15 18.70
C GLY A 189 6.82 1.01 17.92
N THR A 190 5.84 1.34 17.08
CA THR A 190 5.21 0.40 16.16
C THR A 190 6.21 -0.13 15.12
N LEU A 191 6.99 0.75 14.49
CA LEU A 191 7.99 0.35 13.51
C LEU A 191 9.04 -0.60 14.13
N ASP A 192 9.58 -0.25 15.30
CA ASP A 192 10.56 -1.08 16.00
C ASP A 192 10.00 -2.47 16.35
N ALA A 193 8.74 -2.54 16.78
CA ALA A 193 8.05 -3.79 17.07
C ALA A 193 7.85 -4.65 15.81
N ILE A 194 7.50 -4.03 14.66
CA ILE A 194 7.42 -4.73 13.36
C ILE A 194 8.78 -5.33 12.99
N LEU A 195 9.83 -4.51 12.99
CA LEU A 195 11.16 -4.95 12.56
C LEU A 195 11.74 -6.02 13.49
N LYS A 196 11.50 -5.89 14.80
CA LYS A 196 11.86 -6.91 15.78
C LYS A 196 11.10 -8.20 15.52
N GLY A 197 9.78 -8.12 15.36
CA GLY A 197 8.92 -9.28 15.10
C GLY A 197 9.38 -10.05 13.86
N LEU A 198 9.68 -9.36 12.76
CA LEU A 198 10.16 -9.99 11.53
C LEU A 198 11.48 -10.75 11.72
N LYS A 199 12.41 -10.23 12.53
CA LYS A 199 13.67 -10.93 12.85
C LYS A 199 13.43 -12.14 13.76
N ASP A 200 12.52 -12.02 14.72
CA ASP A 200 12.19 -13.09 15.67
C ASP A 200 11.54 -14.31 15.00
N LEU A 201 11.05 -14.18 13.75
CA LEU A 201 10.57 -15.31 12.94
C LEU A 201 11.69 -16.26 12.50
N GLY A 202 12.97 -15.88 12.64
CA GLY A 202 14.11 -16.78 12.42
C GLY A 202 14.46 -17.08 10.95
N SER A 203 13.79 -16.45 9.99
CA SER A 203 14.18 -16.54 8.57
C SER A 203 15.42 -15.70 8.30
N GLU A 204 16.49 -16.34 7.80
CA GLU A 204 17.74 -15.65 7.42
C GLU A 204 17.49 -14.61 6.32
N GLU A 205 16.63 -14.90 5.35
CA GLU A 205 16.30 -14.00 4.25
C GLU A 205 15.55 -12.76 4.74
N ILE A 206 14.45 -12.95 5.50
CA ILE A 206 13.69 -11.82 6.06
C ILE A 206 14.56 -11.00 7.01
N THR A 207 15.34 -11.65 7.86
CA THR A 207 16.29 -10.96 8.77
C THR A 207 17.31 -10.15 7.97
N GLY A 208 17.84 -10.72 6.89
CA GLY A 208 18.78 -10.07 5.98
C GLY A 208 18.18 -8.85 5.29
N LEU A 209 16.91 -8.92 4.87
CA LEU A 209 16.17 -7.81 4.29
C LEU A 209 15.91 -6.70 5.31
N VAL A 210 15.44 -7.04 6.52
CA VAL A 210 15.22 -6.06 7.59
C VAL A 210 16.51 -5.28 7.91
N ASN A 211 17.66 -5.95 7.92
CA ASN A 211 18.96 -5.30 8.16
C ASN A 211 19.43 -4.37 7.01
N LYS A 212 18.78 -4.42 5.84
CA LYS A 212 19.10 -3.63 4.65
C LYS A 212 18.06 -2.56 4.32
N LEU A 213 17.03 -2.39 5.15
CA LEU A 213 15.99 -1.39 4.94
C LEU A 213 16.59 0.02 4.90
N ASN A 214 16.15 0.81 3.94
CA ASN A 214 16.51 2.22 3.79
C ASN A 214 15.27 3.08 3.98
N THR A 215 15.40 4.17 4.74
CA THR A 215 14.35 5.19 4.82
C THR A 215 14.28 5.97 3.52
N LEU A 216 13.08 6.01 2.96
CA LEU A 216 12.82 6.70 1.71
C LEU A 216 12.48 8.18 1.96
N LYS A 217 12.82 9.03 0.99
CA LYS A 217 12.64 10.47 1.12
C LYS A 217 11.20 10.86 0.75
N HIS A 218 10.48 11.40 1.73
CA HIS A 218 9.21 12.09 1.53
C HIS A 218 9.37 13.57 1.91
N ASP A 219 9.07 14.46 0.97
CA ASP A 219 9.10 15.91 1.16
C ASP A 219 7.75 16.54 0.82
N THR A 220 7.63 17.85 1.05
CA THR A 220 6.37 18.56 0.89
C THR A 220 6.09 18.96 -0.56
N ALA A 221 6.93 18.60 -1.55
CA ALA A 221 6.74 19.03 -2.93
C ALA A 221 5.43 18.50 -3.54
N LYS A 222 5.00 17.29 -3.13
CA LYS A 222 3.68 16.74 -3.48
C LYS A 222 2.51 17.32 -2.66
N ARG A 223 2.73 18.15 -1.63
CA ARG A 223 1.64 18.60 -0.72
C ARG A 223 0.53 19.38 -1.44
N ASN A 224 0.82 19.94 -2.63
CA ASN A 224 -0.12 20.68 -3.47
C ASN A 224 -0.52 19.92 -4.75
N LEU A 225 -0.05 18.68 -4.95
CA LEU A 225 -0.43 17.85 -6.09
C LEU A 225 -1.41 16.79 -5.60
N PRO A 226 -2.53 16.54 -6.33
CA PRO A 226 -3.40 15.43 -5.99
C PRO A 226 -2.61 14.11 -6.06
N ASN A 227 -2.92 13.18 -5.15
CA ASN A 227 -2.42 11.82 -5.29
C ASN A 227 -2.89 11.27 -6.65
N VAL A 228 -1.99 10.65 -7.41
CA VAL A 228 -2.36 10.02 -8.66
C VAL A 228 -3.23 8.83 -8.31
N SER A 229 -4.45 8.79 -8.84
CA SER A 229 -5.38 7.70 -8.62
C SER A 229 -6.10 7.35 -9.91
N LEU A 230 -6.25 6.05 -10.14
CA LEU A 230 -6.95 5.50 -11.30
C LEU A 230 -8.45 5.85 -11.30
N SER A 231 -9.00 6.32 -10.17
CA SER A 231 -10.36 6.84 -10.08
C SER A 231 -10.59 8.16 -10.83
N HIS A 232 -9.51 8.91 -11.12
CA HIS A 232 -9.56 10.21 -11.78
C HIS A 232 -8.94 10.20 -13.19
N GLU A 233 -8.32 9.10 -13.60
CA GLU A 233 -7.78 8.93 -14.95
C GLU A 233 -8.65 7.95 -15.73
N SER A 234 -9.28 8.43 -16.82
CA SER A 234 -9.74 7.54 -17.87
C SER A 234 -8.56 6.67 -18.30
N LYS A 235 -8.71 5.33 -18.23
CA LYS A 235 -7.73 4.30 -18.60
C LYS A 235 -6.49 4.88 -19.32
N PRO A 236 -5.30 4.86 -18.72
CA PRO A 236 -4.13 5.48 -19.32
C PRO A 236 -3.94 4.96 -20.74
N THR A 237 -3.87 5.90 -21.67
CA THR A 237 -3.57 5.61 -23.06
C THR A 237 -2.07 5.36 -23.19
N LEU A 238 -1.62 4.75 -24.29
CA LEU A 238 -0.20 4.54 -24.58
C LEU A 238 0.67 5.81 -24.47
N ALA A 239 0.07 7.01 -24.47
CA ALA A 239 0.76 8.27 -24.28
C ALA A 239 1.10 8.57 -22.80
N ASP A 240 0.36 8.02 -21.84
CA ASP A 240 0.56 8.26 -20.40
C ASP A 240 1.68 7.37 -19.81
N VAL A 241 2.22 6.45 -20.61
CA VAL A 241 3.33 5.54 -20.29
C VAL A 241 4.68 6.08 -20.82
N MET A 242 4.76 7.36 -21.21
CA MET A 242 6.00 7.97 -21.69
C MET A 242 6.26 9.33 -21.03
N VAL A 243 7.04 9.30 -19.93
CA VAL A 243 8.42 9.80 -19.80
C VAL A 243 8.78 9.67 -18.33
#